data_AF-A0A804J9S6-F1
#
_entry.id   AF-A0A804J9S6-F1
#
_cell.length_a   1.000
_cell.length_b   1.000
_cell.length_c   1.000
_cell.angle_alpha   90.00
_cell.angle_beta   90.00
_cell.angle_gamma   90.00
#
_symmetry.space_group_name_H-M   'P 1'
#
loop_
_entity.id
_entity.type
_entity.pdbx_description
1 polymer ?
#
loop_
_entity_poly.entity_id
_entity_poly.type
_entity_poly.pdbx_seq_one_letter_code
_entity_poly.pdbx_strand_id
1 'polypeptide(L)' 'MAAKILLIALLAMASSLAMASDPSPLQDFCVADKDSKVLVNGFVCKDPKHVTAEDFFFMGLDKA' A
#
# COMPACT_ATOMS: atom_id res chain seq x y z
N MET A 1 -14.68 12.66 -38.55
CA MET A 1 -13.42 13.17 -37.93
C MET A 1 -13.71 13.87 -36.61
N ALA A 2 -14.48 14.97 -36.60
CA ALA A 2 -14.81 15.74 -35.38
C ALA A 2 -15.45 14.91 -34.26
N ALA A 3 -16.43 14.04 -34.56
CA ALA A 3 -17.08 13.19 -33.55
C ALA A 3 -16.12 12.22 -32.84
N LYS A 4 -15.12 11.69 -33.56
CA LYS A 4 -14.11 10.80 -32.96
C LYS A 4 -13.17 11.57 -32.02
N ILE A 5 -12.79 12.79 -32.42
CA ILE A 5 -11.96 13.69 -31.59
C ILE A 5 -12.72 14.07 -30.32
N LEU A 6 -14.02 14.40 -30.44
CA LEU A 6 -14.86 14.73 -29.29
C LEU A 6 -15.00 13.53 -28.33
N LEU A 7 -15.18 12.32 -28.86
CA LEU A 7 -15.24 11.10 -28.06
C LEU A 7 -13.94 10.85 -27.28
N ILE A 8 -12.79 11.01 -27.94
CA ILE A 8 -11.46 10.83 -27.31
C ILE A 8 -11.23 11.86 -26.21
N ALA A 9 -11.61 13.12 -26.45
CA ALA A 9 -11.50 14.18 -25.44
C ALA A 9 -12.37 13.89 -24.20
N LEU A 10 -13.59 13.39 -24.39
CA LEU A 10 -14.48 12.98 -23.30
C LEU A 10 -13.92 11.79 -22.51
N LEU A 11 -13.35 10.78 -23.19
CA LEU A 11 -12.68 9.63 -22.57
C LEU A 11 -11.47 10.06 -21.73
N ALA A 12 -10.65 10.97 -22.24
CA ALA A 12 -9.49 11.49 -21.51
C ALA A 12 -9.88 12.34 -20.28
N MET A 13 -11.01 13.05 -20.33
CA MET A 13 -11.55 13.77 -19.16
C MET A 13 -12.22 12.82 -18.16
N ALA A 14 -12.80 11.71 -18.63
CA ALA A 14 -13.43 10.70 -17.78
C ALA A 14 -12.40 9.77 -17.10
N SER A 15 -11.19 9.63 -17.64
CA SER A 15 -10.08 8.97 -16.96
C SER A 15 -9.57 9.85 -15.82
N SER A 16 -10.20 9.76 -14.65
CA SER A 16 -9.63 10.29 -13.41
C SER A 16 -8.29 9.61 -13.15
N LEU A 17 -7.27 10.38 -12.76
CA LEU A 17 -6.06 9.84 -12.15
C LEU A 17 -6.48 9.15 -10.85
N ALA A 18 -6.60 7.82 -10.87
CA ALA A 18 -6.81 7.05 -9.67
C ALA A 18 -5.52 7.13 -8.85
N MET A 19 -5.45 8.08 -7.93
CA MET A 19 -4.37 8.16 -6.95
C MET A 19 -4.67 7.18 -5.82
N ALA A 20 -4.20 5.95 -6.00
CA ALA A 20 -4.12 4.98 -4.92
C ALA A 20 -2.67 4.97 -4.40
N SER A 21 -2.51 5.30 -3.14
CA SER A 21 -1.25 5.16 -2.42
C SER A 21 -1.53 4.65 -1.02
N ASP A 22 -0.54 3.97 -0.45
CA ASP A 22 -0.60 3.64 0.96
C ASP A 22 -0.59 4.93 1.80
N PRO A 23 -1.27 4.94 2.96
CA PRO A 23 -1.17 6.04 3.90
C PRO A 23 0.29 6.27 4.35
N SER A 24 0.69 7.53 4.52
CA SER A 24 2.00 7.86 5.08
C SER A 24 2.17 7.24 6.47
N PRO A 25 3.37 6.73 6.82
CA PRO A 25 3.63 6.20 8.15
C PRO A 25 3.54 7.31 9.20
N LEU A 26 2.99 6.99 10.38
CA LEU A 26 2.85 7.93 11.50
C LEU A 26 4.02 7.87 12.50
N GLN A 27 4.97 6.96 12.30
CA GLN A 27 6.04 6.60 13.22
C GLN A 27 7.19 5.94 12.44
N ASP A 28 8.36 5.80 13.05
CA ASP A 28 9.57 5.31 12.38
C ASP A 28 9.41 3.88 11.82
N PHE A 29 8.69 3.00 12.55
CA PHE A 29 8.39 1.64 12.10
C PHE A 29 7.06 1.10 12.64
N CYS A 30 6.48 0.16 11.90
CA CYS A 30 5.31 -0.63 12.30
C CYS A 30 5.48 -2.05 11.73
N VAL A 31 6.12 -2.94 12.51
CA VAL A 31 6.24 -4.34 12.12
C VAL A 31 4.88 -5.00 12.32
N ALA A 32 4.33 -5.60 11.26
CA ALA A 32 3.01 -6.24 11.31
C ALA A 32 2.98 -7.38 12.36
N ASP A 33 2.00 -7.30 13.26
CA ASP A 33 1.60 -8.40 14.14
C ASP A 33 0.62 -9.31 13.37
N LYS A 34 1.13 -10.45 12.92
CA LYS A 34 0.37 -11.44 12.14
C LYS A 34 -0.54 -12.32 13.00
N ASP A 35 -0.38 -12.28 14.32
CA ASP A 35 -1.13 -13.11 15.26
C ASP A 35 -2.38 -12.39 15.81
N SER A 36 -2.35 -11.05 15.79
CA SER A 36 -3.46 -10.19 16.18
C SER A 36 -4.78 -10.55 15.49
N LYS A 37 -5.88 -10.50 16.26
CA LYS A 37 -7.26 -10.70 15.76
C LYS A 37 -7.99 -9.40 15.47
N VAL A 38 -7.35 -8.27 15.72
CA VAL A 38 -7.94 -6.94 15.52
C VAL A 38 -7.88 -6.59 14.03
N LEU A 39 -9.00 -6.12 13.49
CA LEU A 39 -9.12 -5.73 12.08
C LEU A 39 -8.98 -4.21 11.94
N VAL A 40 -8.03 -3.80 11.12
CA VAL A 40 -7.77 -2.40 10.73
C VAL A 40 -7.46 -2.34 9.24
N ASN A 41 -7.37 -1.14 8.66
CA ASN A 41 -6.82 -1.00 7.31
C ASN A 41 -5.31 -1.27 7.35
N GLY A 42 -4.88 -2.41 6.80
CA GLY A 42 -3.50 -2.91 6.92
C GLY A 42 -3.37 -3.96 8.03
N PHE A 43 -2.38 -3.79 8.92
CA PHE A 43 -2.12 -4.67 10.05
C PHE A 43 -1.94 -3.87 11.33
N VAL A 44 -2.25 -4.49 12.47
CA VAL A 44 -1.82 -3.96 13.77
C VAL A 44 -0.31 -4.12 13.89
N CYS A 45 0.37 -3.13 14.48
CA CYS A 45 1.81 -3.20 14.74
C CYS A 45 2.10 -4.04 15.99
N LYS A 46 3.22 -4.77 15.99
CA LYS A 46 3.81 -5.32 17.22
C LYS A 46 4.11 -4.21 18.23
N ASP A 47 4.17 -4.55 19.52
CA ASP A 47 4.73 -3.67 20.54
C ASP A 47 6.21 -3.35 20.19
N PRO A 48 6.60 -2.06 20.06
CA PRO A 48 7.96 -1.67 19.72
C PRO A 48 9.05 -2.28 20.61
N LYS A 49 8.74 -2.62 21.87
CA LYS A 49 9.69 -3.28 22.79
C LYS A 49 10.04 -4.72 22.40
N HIS A 50 9.20 -5.36 21.57
CA HIS A 50 9.38 -6.73 21.12
C HIS A 50 9.85 -6.81 19.66
N VAL A 51 10.04 -5.67 18.99
CA VAL A 51 10.60 -5.61 17.65
C VAL A 51 12.12 -5.77 17.73
N THR A 52 12.67 -6.66 16.91
CA THR A 52 14.12 -6.92 16.85
C THR A 52 14.68 -6.61 15.46
N ALA A 53 16.00 -6.70 15.29
CA ALA A 53 16.64 -6.42 14.01
C ALA A 53 16.18 -7.40 12.92
N GLU A 54 15.93 -8.65 13.30
CA GLU A 54 15.50 -9.75 12.43
C GLU A 54 14.15 -9.47 11.76
N ASP A 55 13.27 -8.68 12.37
CA ASP A 55 11.98 -8.30 11.79
C ASP A 55 12.11 -7.44 10.51
N PHE A 56 13.29 -6.86 10.26
CA PHE A 56 13.56 -6.02 9.10
C PHE A 56 14.31 -6.75 7.97
N PHE A 57 14.66 -8.03 8.18
CA PHE A 57 15.36 -8.83 7.16
C PHE A 57 14.43 -9.88 6.54
N PHE A 58 14.46 -9.98 5.22
CA PHE A 58 13.76 -11.02 4.47
C PHE A 58 14.74 -11.77 3.56
N MET A 59 14.94 -13.07 3.82
CA MET A 59 15.85 -13.95 3.07
C MET A 59 15.08 -15.00 2.22
N GLY A 60 13.96 -14.60 1.64
CA GLY A 60 13.11 -15.48 0.84
C GLY A 60 13.11 -15.17 -0.66
N LEU A 61 13.79 -14.11 -1.09
CA LEU A 61 13.79 -13.67 -2.51
C LEU A 61 14.48 -14.68 -3.43
N ASP A 62 15.48 -15.39 -2.92
CA ASP A 62 16.21 -16.46 -3.61
C ASP A 62 15.44 -17.79 -3.68
N LYS A 63 14.31 -17.89 -2.97
CA LYS A 63 13.49 -19.10 -2.85
C LYS A 63 12.13 -18.98 -3.57
N ALA A 64 11.93 -17.87 -4.27
CA ALA A 64 10.72 -17.58 -5.05
C ALA A 64 10.73 -18.27 -6.42
#